data_AF-M1WP44-F1
#
_entry.id   AF-M1WP44-F1
#
_cell.length_a   1.000
_cell.length_b   1.000
_cell.length_c   1.000
_cell.angle_alpha   90.00
_cell.angle_beta   90.00
_cell.angle_gamma   90.00
#
_symmetry.space_group_name_H-M   'P 1'
#
loop_
_entity.id
_entity.type
_entity.pdbx_description
1 polymer ?
#
loop_
_entity_poly.entity_id
_entity_poly.type
_entity_poly.pdbx_seq_one_letter_code
_entity_poly.pdbx_strand_id
1 'polypeptide(L)'
;MPKYDITPLKPQPEFDMMYFLEIAGETRVDQQIMDDFEPFWDTWAKESLKAFELTNTEGEGKFLLIFLEEDVENTIEGIWQDSPTHGLLFHNLAIAMVMSTAQGFVPELGDGQCAPLPRPGEGVLGAFAELGLTWNQEGTVNRKFAVLTPYPYNGGCEICYMSETCPKSTVKAQ
;
A
#
# COMPACT_ATOMS: atom_id res chain seq x y z
N MET A 1 1.05 14.09 23.79
CA MET A 1 0.33 13.22 22.84
C MET A 1 1.29 13.15 21.68
N PRO A 2 1.81 11.97 21.33
CA PRO A 2 2.95 11.88 20.42
C PRO A 2 2.59 12.57 19.12
N LYS A 3 3.30 13.64 18.82
CA LYS A 3 3.17 14.37 17.56
C LYS A 3 4.06 13.67 16.52
N TYR A 4 3.55 13.50 15.31
CA TYR A 4 4.32 12.90 14.22
C TYR A 4 4.72 14.00 13.25
N ASP A 5 6.01 14.03 12.89
CA ASP A 5 6.48 14.81 11.76
C ASP A 5 6.26 14.01 10.47
N ILE A 6 5.68 14.67 9.47
CA ILE A 6 5.39 14.09 8.16
C ILE A 6 6.49 14.51 7.20
N THR A 7 7.32 13.55 6.78
CA THR A 7 8.38 13.79 5.80
C THR A 7 8.03 13.15 4.47
N PRO A 8 7.83 13.92 3.39
CA PRO A 8 7.61 13.35 2.06
C PRO A 8 8.80 12.51 1.60
N LEU A 9 8.52 11.34 1.07
CA LEU A 9 9.49 10.47 0.42
C LEU A 9 9.29 10.51 -1.10
N LYS A 10 10.34 10.18 -1.84
CA LYS A 10 10.26 10.04 -3.30
C LYS A 10 10.08 8.56 -3.64
N PRO A 11 8.85 8.09 -3.91
CA PRO A 11 8.63 6.71 -4.30
C PRO A 11 9.25 6.43 -5.68
N GLN A 12 9.77 5.21 -5.86
CA GLN A 12 10.30 4.72 -7.13
C GLN A 12 9.78 3.29 -7.34
N PRO A 13 8.50 3.12 -7.69
CA PRO A 13 7.95 1.79 -7.93
C PRO A 13 8.64 1.16 -9.14
N GLU A 14 9.07 -0.09 -8.99
CA GLU A 14 9.59 -0.90 -10.10
C GLU A 14 8.53 -1.90 -10.54
N PHE A 15 8.27 -1.95 -11.84
CA PHE A 15 7.33 -2.92 -12.38
C PHE A 15 8.04 -4.26 -12.57
N ASP A 16 7.62 -5.26 -11.79
CA ASP A 16 8.04 -6.65 -11.95
C ASP A 16 6.85 -7.47 -12.47
N MET A 17 7.00 -8.00 -13.69
CA MET A 17 5.99 -8.83 -14.35
C MET A 17 5.62 -10.07 -13.53
N MET A 18 6.61 -10.76 -12.96
CA MET A 18 6.38 -11.99 -12.21
C MET A 18 5.64 -11.70 -10.92
N TYR A 19 5.98 -10.60 -10.26
CA TYR A 19 5.28 -10.14 -9.06
C TYR A 19 3.84 -9.73 -9.36
N PHE A 20 3.63 -8.99 -10.46
CA PHE A 20 2.29 -8.64 -10.91
C PHE A 20 1.43 -9.88 -11.19
N LEU A 21 1.97 -10.86 -11.93
CA LEU A 21 1.27 -12.12 -12.24
C LEU A 21 0.88 -12.88 -10.97
N GLU A 22 1.77 -12.91 -9.97
CA GLU A 22 1.47 -13.50 -8.66
C GLU A 22 0.32 -12.79 -7.95
N ILE A 23 0.35 -11.45 -7.87
CA ILE A 23 -0.73 -10.66 -7.28
C ILE A 23 -2.05 -10.88 -8.03
N ALA A 24 -1.98 -10.89 -9.36
CA ALA A 24 -3.16 -11.04 -10.20
C ALA A 24 -3.73 -12.47 -10.20
N GLY A 25 -2.98 -13.46 -9.70
CA GLY A 25 -3.35 -14.87 -9.79
C GLY A 25 -3.34 -15.37 -11.24
N GLU A 26 -2.57 -14.72 -12.10
CA GLU A 26 -2.50 -14.99 -13.53
C GLU A 26 -1.20 -15.71 -13.89
N THR A 27 -1.22 -16.50 -14.96
CA THR A 27 -0.02 -17.19 -15.46
C THR A 27 0.58 -16.50 -16.69
N ARG A 28 -0.19 -15.60 -17.32
CA ARG A 28 0.19 -14.81 -18.47
C ARG A 28 -0.71 -13.57 -18.56
N VAL A 29 -0.20 -12.53 -19.21
CA VAL A 29 -0.96 -11.32 -19.55
C VAL A 29 -0.78 -11.08 -21.04
N ASP A 30 -1.86 -10.68 -21.72
CA ASP A 30 -1.81 -10.36 -23.14
C ASP A 30 -1.01 -9.08 -23.39
N GLN A 31 -0.27 -9.03 -24.50
CA GLN A 31 0.57 -7.87 -24.83
C GLN A 31 -0.23 -6.56 -24.86
N GLN A 32 -1.46 -6.58 -25.35
CA GLN A 32 -2.31 -5.39 -25.38
C GLN A 32 -2.54 -4.81 -23.98
N ILE A 33 -2.73 -5.65 -22.97
CA ILE A 33 -2.90 -5.21 -21.59
C ILE A 33 -1.61 -4.58 -21.06
N MET A 34 -0.46 -5.15 -21.41
CA MET A 34 0.83 -4.59 -21.02
C MET A 34 1.06 -3.21 -21.64
N ASP A 35 0.70 -3.04 -22.91
CA ASP A 35 0.75 -1.76 -23.60
C ASP A 35 -0.22 -0.75 -22.96
N ASP A 36 -1.39 -1.23 -22.52
CA ASP A 36 -2.37 -0.39 -21.82
C ASP A 36 -1.89 -0.01 -20.41
N PHE A 37 -1.11 -0.84 -19.71
CA PHE A 37 -0.62 -0.56 -18.36
C PHE A 37 0.41 0.56 -18.29
N GLU A 38 1.35 0.61 -19.25
CA GLU A 38 2.48 1.55 -19.26
C GLU A 38 2.07 3.01 -19.00
N PRO A 39 1.11 3.62 -19.72
CA PRO A 39 0.73 5.01 -19.49
C PRO A 39 0.11 5.25 -18.10
N PHE A 40 -0.63 4.29 -17.56
CA PHE A 40 -1.21 4.41 -16.21
C PHE A 40 -0.14 4.24 -15.15
N TRP A 41 0.77 3.29 -15.33
CA TRP A 41 1.90 3.08 -14.41
C TRP A 41 2.72 4.36 -14.27
N ASP A 42 3.15 4.95 -15.39
CA ASP A 42 3.96 6.16 -15.40
C ASP A 42 3.22 7.36 -14.80
N THR A 43 1.94 7.53 -15.15
CA THR A 43 1.12 8.63 -14.65
C THR A 43 0.89 8.49 -13.15
N TRP A 44 0.45 7.32 -12.68
CA TRP A 44 0.18 7.10 -11.27
C TRP A 44 1.45 7.17 -10.43
N ALA A 45 2.56 6.60 -10.90
CA ALA A 45 3.85 6.68 -10.19
C ALA A 45 4.32 8.13 -10.00
N LYS A 46 4.08 8.99 -11.00
CA LYS A 46 4.51 10.38 -10.98
C LYS A 46 3.56 11.31 -10.23
N GLU A 47 2.25 11.11 -10.37
CA GLU A 47 1.25 12.11 -9.99
C GLU A 47 0.38 11.65 -8.81
N SER A 48 0.02 10.37 -8.75
CA SER A 48 -0.97 9.83 -7.81
C SER A 48 -0.36 9.04 -6.65
N LEU A 49 0.86 8.52 -6.78
CA LEU A 49 1.54 7.75 -5.74
C LEU A 49 2.20 8.67 -4.72
N LYS A 50 1.80 8.54 -3.46
CA LYS A 50 2.34 9.30 -2.33
C LYS A 50 3.04 8.36 -1.35
N ALA A 51 4.17 8.81 -0.81
CA ALA A 51 4.90 8.12 0.23
C ALA A 51 5.39 9.12 1.28
N PHE A 52 5.26 8.76 2.56
CA PHE A 52 5.64 9.58 3.70
C PHE A 52 6.31 8.74 4.78
N GLU A 53 7.38 9.28 5.37
CA GLU A 53 7.88 8.84 6.67
C GLU A 53 7.14 9.61 7.75
N LEU A 54 6.51 8.89 8.67
CA LEU A 54 5.88 9.44 9.87
C LEU A 54 6.81 9.17 11.05
N THR A 55 7.50 10.20 11.55
CA THR A 55 8.45 10.06 12.67
C THR A 55 7.83 10.56 13.96
N ASN A 56 7.83 9.72 15.00
CA ASN A 56 7.40 10.13 16.33
C ASN A 56 8.38 11.15 16.93
N THR A 57 7.89 12.34 17.31
CA THR A 57 8.71 13.42 17.89
C THR A 57 8.89 13.31 19.41
N GLU A 58 8.07 12.49 20.09
CA GLU A 58 8.07 12.34 21.55
C GLU A 58 8.66 10.99 22.01
N GLY A 59 9.19 10.17 21.10
CA GLY A 59 9.72 8.85 21.43
C GLY A 59 10.32 8.12 20.23
N GLU A 60 10.55 6.82 20.37
CA GLU A 60 11.05 5.97 19.29
C GLU A 60 9.89 5.42 18.44
N GLY A 61 10.17 5.18 17.16
CA GLY A 61 9.22 4.61 16.21
C GLY A 61 8.97 5.52 15.02
N LYS A 62 9.04 4.93 13.83
CA LYS A 62 8.59 5.57 12.59
C LYS A 62 7.73 4.61 11.80
N PHE A 63 6.90 5.17 10.95
CA PHE A 63 6.06 4.42 10.04
C PHE A 63 6.27 4.90 8.62
N LEU A 64 6.18 3.96 7.69
CA LEU A 64 6.05 4.23 6.28
C LEU A 64 4.57 4.23 5.93
N LEU A 65 4.10 5.32 5.37
CA LEU A 65 2.77 5.45 4.78
C LEU A 65 2.93 5.60 3.27
N ILE A 66 2.32 4.70 2.50
CA ILE A 66 2.23 4.78 1.05
C ILE A 66 0.76 4.68 0.66
N PHE A 67 0.31 5.49 -0.30
CA PHE A 67 -1.00 5.33 -0.88
C PHE A 67 -1.07 5.88 -2.30
N LEU A 68 -2.06 5.42 -3.06
CA LEU A 68 -2.48 6.05 -4.29
C LEU A 68 -3.65 6.99 -4.00
N GLU A 69 -3.67 8.14 -4.67
CA GLU A 69 -4.76 9.10 -4.59
C GLU A 69 -6.09 8.54 -5.16
N GLU A 70 -7.19 9.20 -4.79
CA GLU A 70 -8.56 8.77 -5.12
C GLU A 70 -8.85 8.73 -6.64
N ASP A 71 -8.12 9.51 -7.44
CA ASP A 71 -8.20 9.51 -8.90
C ASP A 71 -7.90 8.15 -9.52
N VAL A 72 -6.98 7.38 -8.91
CA VAL A 72 -6.66 6.01 -9.33
C VAL A 72 -7.85 5.09 -9.13
N GLU A 73 -8.52 5.20 -7.97
CA GLU A 73 -9.71 4.40 -7.68
C GLU A 73 -10.84 4.71 -8.65
N ASN A 74 -11.08 6.00 -8.93
CA ASN A 74 -12.10 6.45 -9.87
C ASN A 74 -11.81 5.98 -11.31
N THR A 75 -10.52 5.99 -11.69
CA THR A 75 -10.07 5.49 -13.00
C THR A 75 -10.34 4.00 -13.14
N ILE A 76 -9.95 3.20 -12.13
CA ILE A 76 -10.17 1.75 -12.13
C ILE A 76 -11.65 1.41 -12.13
N GLU A 77 -12.46 2.14 -11.36
CA GLU A 77 -13.91 1.97 -11.36
C GLU A 77 -14.49 2.23 -12.75
N GLY A 78 -14.05 3.27 -13.44
CA GLY A 78 -14.46 3.55 -14.82
C GLY A 78 -14.15 2.38 -15.77
N ILE A 79 -12.92 1.85 -15.71
CA ILE A 79 -12.51 0.66 -16.49
C ILE A 79 -13.38 -0.55 -16.13
N TRP A 80 -13.71 -0.72 -14.86
CA TRP A 80 -14.52 -1.84 -14.38
C TRP A 80 -15.93 -1.83 -14.94
N GLN A 81 -16.53 -0.63 -15.08
CA GLN A 81 -17.87 -0.49 -15.68
C GLN A 81 -17.90 -0.93 -17.14
N ASP A 82 -16.79 -0.77 -17.87
CA ASP A 82 -16.67 -1.22 -19.26
C ASP A 82 -16.29 -2.70 -19.37
N SER A 83 -15.33 -3.17 -18.54
CA SER A 83 -14.85 -4.54 -18.49
C SER A 83 -14.39 -4.92 -17.08
N PRO A 84 -15.15 -5.76 -16.36
CA PRO A 84 -14.76 -6.22 -15.02
C PRO A 84 -13.41 -6.93 -14.99
N THR A 85 -13.08 -7.69 -16.03
CA THR A 85 -11.78 -8.39 -16.13
C THR A 85 -10.62 -7.40 -16.28
N HIS A 86 -10.76 -6.36 -17.10
CA HIS A 86 -9.74 -5.30 -17.17
C HIS A 86 -9.68 -4.51 -15.86
N GLY A 87 -10.83 -4.17 -15.28
CA GLY A 87 -10.89 -3.46 -13.99
C GLY A 87 -10.10 -4.21 -12.91
N LEU A 88 -10.23 -5.53 -12.84
CA LEU A 88 -9.47 -6.36 -11.91
C LEU A 88 -7.95 -6.33 -12.19
N LEU A 89 -7.55 -6.38 -13.45
CA LEU A 89 -6.14 -6.28 -13.84
C LEU A 89 -5.53 -4.93 -13.44
N PHE A 90 -6.24 -3.81 -13.66
CA PHE A 90 -5.81 -2.49 -13.23
C PHE A 90 -5.84 -2.30 -11.71
N HIS A 91 -6.79 -2.95 -11.02
CA HIS A 91 -6.79 -3.03 -9.56
C HIS A 91 -5.51 -3.71 -9.04
N ASN A 92 -5.12 -4.84 -9.64
CA ASN A 92 -3.90 -5.55 -9.29
C ASN A 92 -2.64 -4.75 -9.66
N LEU A 93 -2.68 -3.94 -10.72
CA LEU A 93 -1.59 -3.03 -11.10
C LEU A 93 -1.34 -1.99 -10.00
N ALA A 94 -2.42 -1.40 -9.46
CA ALA A 94 -2.33 -0.45 -8.35
C ALA A 94 -1.79 -1.09 -7.07
N ILE A 95 -2.21 -2.33 -6.75
CA ILE A 95 -1.64 -3.10 -5.62
C ILE A 95 -0.13 -3.33 -5.85
N ALA A 96 0.25 -3.81 -7.03
CA ALA A 96 1.65 -4.07 -7.36
C ALA A 96 2.51 -2.81 -7.23
N MET A 97 2.00 -1.64 -7.65
CA MET A 97 2.69 -0.36 -7.50
C MET A 97 2.96 0.00 -6.04
N VAL A 98 1.92 -0.04 -5.20
CA VAL A 98 2.05 0.29 -3.77
C VAL A 98 2.99 -0.68 -3.06
N MET A 99 2.87 -1.98 -3.35
CA MET A 99 3.70 -3.00 -2.70
C MET A 99 5.14 -2.97 -3.18
N SER A 100 5.39 -2.78 -4.49
CA SER A 100 6.74 -2.59 -5.04
C SER A 100 7.42 -1.36 -4.40
N THR A 101 6.67 -0.27 -4.24
CA THR A 101 7.16 0.92 -3.51
C THR A 101 7.51 0.59 -2.07
N ALA A 102 6.65 -0.17 -1.38
CA ALA A 102 6.90 -0.57 0.01
C ALA A 102 8.16 -1.45 0.12
N GLN A 103 8.37 -2.39 -0.81
CA GLN A 103 9.58 -3.21 -0.88
C GLN A 103 10.85 -2.38 -1.13
N GLY A 104 10.77 -1.33 -1.94
CA GLY A 104 11.89 -0.41 -2.16
C GLY A 104 12.34 0.35 -0.91
N PHE A 105 11.42 0.63 0.02
CA PHE A 105 11.74 1.27 1.31
C PHE A 105 11.99 0.26 2.44
N VAL A 106 11.33 -0.90 2.40
CA VAL A 106 11.39 -1.97 3.40
C VAL A 106 11.74 -3.29 2.70
N PRO A 107 13.02 -3.57 2.44
CA PRO A 107 13.46 -4.70 1.63
C PRO A 107 13.00 -6.08 2.15
N GLU A 108 12.79 -6.21 3.47
CA GLU A 108 12.29 -7.45 4.08
C GLU A 108 10.94 -7.89 3.51
N LEU A 109 10.13 -6.96 3.01
CA LEU A 109 8.87 -7.27 2.32
C LEU A 109 9.10 -8.00 0.99
N GLY A 110 10.23 -7.75 0.33
CA GLY A 110 10.65 -8.46 -0.89
C GLY A 110 11.15 -9.87 -0.58
N ASP A 111 11.70 -10.10 0.62
CA ASP A 111 12.12 -11.41 1.11
C ASP A 111 10.95 -12.30 1.59
N GLY A 112 9.71 -11.88 1.31
CA GLY A 112 8.49 -12.60 1.65
C GLY A 112 7.96 -12.32 3.05
N GLN A 113 8.51 -11.34 3.79
CA GLN A 113 7.88 -10.87 5.01
C GLN A 113 6.59 -10.11 4.70
N CYS A 114 5.61 -10.19 5.61
CA CYS A 114 4.39 -9.41 5.51
C CYS A 114 4.66 -7.94 5.88
N ALA A 115 3.90 -6.99 5.35
CA ALA A 115 3.85 -5.62 5.84
C ALA A 115 2.85 -5.55 7.01
N PRO A 116 3.29 -5.65 8.28
CA PRO A 116 2.36 -5.61 9.40
C PRO A 116 1.73 -4.22 9.49
N LEU A 117 0.42 -4.20 9.71
CA LEU A 117 -0.33 -2.98 9.93
C LEU A 117 -0.28 -2.63 11.43
N PRO A 118 0.46 -1.59 11.86
CA PRO A 118 0.45 -1.19 13.26
C PRO A 118 -0.91 -0.56 13.61
N ARG A 119 -1.35 -0.71 14.86
CA ARG A 119 -2.54 0.04 15.34
C ARG A 119 -2.18 1.53 15.42
N PRO A 120 -2.80 2.43 14.64
CA PRO A 120 -2.44 3.84 14.68
C PRO A 120 -2.90 4.45 16.00
N GLY A 121 -1.96 5.06 16.73
CA GLY A 121 -2.28 5.91 17.87
C GLY A 121 -2.81 7.28 17.41
N GLU A 122 -3.32 8.08 18.34
CA GLU A 122 -3.89 9.42 18.06
C GLU A 122 -2.94 10.34 17.26
N GLY A 123 -1.62 10.23 17.48
CA GLY A 123 -0.62 10.98 16.72
C GLY A 123 -0.58 10.65 15.24
N VAL A 124 -0.66 9.36 14.89
CA VAL A 124 -0.72 8.89 13.50
C VAL A 124 -2.04 9.31 12.86
N LEU A 125 -3.15 9.26 13.62
CA LEU A 125 -4.46 9.74 13.17
C LEU A 125 -4.45 11.25 12.89
N GLY A 126 -3.74 12.03 13.70
CA GLY A 126 -3.50 13.45 13.45
C GLY A 126 -2.74 13.68 12.15
N ALA A 127 -1.65 12.94 11.92
CA ALA A 127 -0.90 13.01 10.67
C ALA A 127 -1.75 12.60 9.45
N PHE A 128 -2.62 11.61 9.60
CA PHE A 128 -3.56 11.21 8.56
C PHE A 128 -4.52 12.35 8.23
N ALA A 129 -5.09 13.01 9.22
CA ALA A 129 -6.00 14.13 9.01
C ALA A 129 -5.31 15.31 8.28
N GLU A 130 -4.04 15.60 8.59
CA GLU A 130 -3.25 16.62 7.87
C GLU A 130 -3.04 16.26 6.39
N LEU A 131 -2.98 14.96 6.07
CA LEU A 131 -2.88 14.43 4.71
C LEU A 131 -4.25 14.22 4.02
N GLY A 132 -5.36 14.61 4.66
CA GLY A 132 -6.71 14.38 4.14
C GLY A 132 -7.17 12.91 4.20
N LEU A 133 -6.49 12.09 5.00
CA LEU A 133 -6.81 10.68 5.21
C LEU A 133 -7.68 10.49 6.46
N THR A 134 -8.56 9.51 6.40
CA THR A 134 -9.45 9.13 7.52
C THR A 134 -9.32 7.63 7.77
N TRP A 135 -8.98 7.27 9.00
CA TRP A 135 -8.95 5.88 9.47
C TRP A 135 -10.36 5.40 9.85
N ASN A 136 -10.73 4.20 9.41
CA ASN A 136 -11.98 3.56 9.81
C ASN A 136 -11.75 2.43 10.84
N GLN A 137 -12.85 1.94 11.42
CA GLN A 137 -12.79 0.89 12.45
C GLN A 137 -12.37 -0.48 11.90
N GLU A 138 -12.39 -0.66 10.59
CA GLU A 138 -11.99 -1.90 9.92
C GLU A 138 -10.48 -2.00 9.72
N GLY A 139 -9.73 -0.95 10.10
CA GLY A 139 -8.29 -0.90 9.96
C GLY A 139 -7.82 -0.43 8.60
N THR A 140 -8.66 0.27 7.83
CA THR A 140 -8.28 0.84 6.55
C THR A 140 -8.38 2.36 6.58
N VAL A 141 -7.70 3.00 5.64
CA VAL A 141 -7.89 4.44 5.36
C VAL A 141 -8.92 4.62 4.26
N ASN A 142 -9.37 5.86 4.04
CA ASN A 142 -10.18 6.28 2.88
C ASN A 142 -9.39 6.29 1.55
N ARG A 143 -8.49 5.31 1.39
CA ARG A 143 -7.76 4.97 0.17
C ARG A 143 -7.72 3.45 0.08
N LYS A 144 -8.21 2.89 -1.04
CA LYS A 144 -8.23 1.44 -1.30
C LYS A 144 -6.82 0.86 -1.41
N PHE A 145 -5.91 1.62 -1.99
CA PHE A 145 -4.53 1.21 -2.18
C PHE A 145 -3.65 2.00 -1.22
N ALA A 146 -3.46 1.45 -0.02
CA ALA A 146 -2.64 2.07 1.01
C ALA A 146 -1.91 1.02 1.85
N VAL A 147 -0.71 1.37 2.29
CA VAL A 147 0.13 0.59 3.20
C VAL A 147 0.59 1.52 4.31
N LEU A 148 0.34 1.11 5.55
CA LEU A 148 0.97 1.67 6.74
C LEU A 148 1.75 0.54 7.42
N THR A 149 3.05 0.71 7.60
CA THR A 149 3.89 -0.33 8.21
C THR A 149 5.05 0.30 9.00
N PRO A 150 5.63 -0.39 10.00
CA PRO A 150 6.83 0.09 10.70
C PRO A 150 7.98 0.36 9.74
N TYR A 151 8.72 1.42 10.03
CA TYR A 151 9.89 1.82 9.28
C TYR A 151 11.03 2.22 10.25
N PRO A 152 12.13 1.45 10.35
CA PRO A 152 12.43 0.21 9.62
C PRO A 152 11.49 -0.94 9.99
N TYR A 153 11.60 -2.05 9.24
CA TYR A 153 10.85 -3.27 9.51
C TYR A 153 10.95 -3.67 10.98
N ASN A 154 9.82 -3.96 11.62
CA ASN A 154 9.80 -4.33 13.02
C ASN A 154 8.67 -5.33 13.28
N GLY A 155 8.98 -6.62 13.19
CA GLY A 155 8.06 -7.70 13.51
C GLY A 155 7.07 -8.03 12.39
N GLY A 156 6.18 -8.99 12.65
CA GLY A 156 5.21 -9.52 11.72
C GLY A 156 3.80 -9.62 12.31
N CYS A 157 3.27 -10.84 12.41
CA CYS A 157 1.88 -11.05 12.84
C CYS A 157 1.62 -10.59 14.28
N GLU A 158 2.62 -10.64 15.16
CA GLU A 158 2.53 -10.29 16.58
C GLU A 158 2.26 -8.81 16.86
N ILE A 159 2.60 -7.93 15.92
CA ILE A 159 2.32 -6.49 16.02
C ILE A 159 1.20 -6.02 15.08
N CYS A 160 0.67 -6.93 14.25
CA CYS A 160 -0.27 -6.60 13.20
C CYS A 160 -1.69 -6.47 13.76
N TYR A 161 -2.33 -5.33 13.51
CA TYR A 161 -3.71 -5.04 13.88
C TYR A 161 -4.70 -6.05 13.31
N MET A 162 -4.42 -6.58 12.11
CA MET A 162 -5.25 -7.56 11.42
C MET A 162 -4.94 -9.00 11.80
N SER A 163 -4.03 -9.26 12.74
CA SER A 163 -3.58 -10.62 13.07
C SER A 163 -4.69 -11.59 13.46
N GLU A 164 -5.77 -11.12 14.07
CA GLU A 164 -6.91 -11.97 14.45
C GLU A 164 -7.75 -12.42 13.24
N THR A 165 -7.88 -11.57 12.22
CA THR A 165 -8.74 -11.80 11.05
C THR A 165 -7.97 -12.22 9.80
N CYS A 166 -6.66 -11.98 9.76
CA CYS A 166 -5.80 -12.27 8.61
C CYS A 166 -5.69 -13.79 8.37
N PRO A 167 -5.98 -14.27 7.13
CA PRO A 167 -5.88 -15.70 6.80
C PRO A 167 -4.45 -16.23 6.81
N LYS A 168 -3.44 -15.35 6.68
CA LYS A 168 -2.01 -15.68 6.73
C LYS A 168 -1.39 -15.51 8.13
N SER A 169 -2.20 -15.20 9.15
CA SER A 169 -1.69 -14.93 10.51
C SER A 169 -1.05 -16.18 11.13
N THR A 170 0.18 -16.04 11.62
CA THR A 170 0.90 -17.10 12.35
C THR A 170 0.61 -17.12 13.85
N VAL A 171 -0.02 -16.06 14.38
CA VAL A 171 -0.38 -15.93 15.80
C VAL A 171 -1.84 -16.29 16.07
N LYS A 172 -2.61 -16.60 15.01
CA LYS A 172 -3.95 -17.15 15.18
C LYS A 172 -3.81 -18.47 15.94
N ALA A 173 -4.35 -18.51 17.16
CA ALA A 173 -4.36 -19.72 17.96
C ALA A 173 -5.03 -20.85 17.16
N GLN A 174 -4.44 -22.05 17.22
CA GLN A 174 -5.06 -23.30 16.82
C GLN A 174 -6.44 -23.47 17.47
#